data_AF-A0A954BCR5-F1
#
_entry.id   AF-A0A954BCR5-F1
#
_cell.length_a   1.000
_cell.length_b   1.000
_cell.length_c   1.000
_cell.angle_alpha   90.00
_cell.angle_beta   90.00
_cell.angle_gamma   90.00
#
_symmetry.space_group_name_H-M   'P 1'
#
loop_
_entity.id
_entity.type
_entity.pdbx_description
1 polymer ?
#
loop_
_entity_poly.entity_id
_entity_poly.type
_entity_poly.pdbx_seq_one_letter_code
_entity_poly.pdbx_strand_id
1 'polypeptide(L)'
;MTAALIGLSALLPLVVVLAHRGVAPILLAMGLIVATRAEPWRLGVPYFVLRPQWSAPFVRAALFFLAFCVWIVFSGFWSPRSGASRLVFDVLGPALAGGAVIWEISRRPPEATRGLSTCLAWCGAAAIVLIAFEAATGGFLRSITPPEDMTPGRVRDAISVGRGATIVTLTFFGIAVLLYERFRSIAFVGALYAATLFATWKLDITSNFAGALLGGGVFIAALKWPHVTLMSVGGAFLVALALVPLAVFIPADAAIAQLSGHLPISWLQRLAIWQSAARDAINCLPFGCGADYSRVIAATSEKVIIPGAPKPLNVMPLHPHNLFLQIWIEFGLPGVLLFGASFFNGALALRSAPLSTLEKAAIAASVACLLVSALVEASLWQVWRVAAPIFAGVFIAAARQARLTKEA
;
A
#
# COMPACT_ATOMS: atom_id res chain seq x y z
N MET A 1 22.41 -5.04 15.27
CA MET A 1 21.22 -5.27 14.41
C MET A 1 19.95 -4.70 15.04
N THR A 2 19.44 -5.21 16.17
CA THR A 2 18.21 -4.70 16.81
C THR A 2 18.28 -3.19 17.06
N ALA A 3 19.41 -2.69 17.58
CA ALA A 3 19.65 -1.26 17.74
C ALA A 3 19.56 -0.46 16.43
N ALA A 4 20.03 -1.02 15.31
CA ALA A 4 19.97 -0.37 14.00
C ALA A 4 18.53 -0.37 13.43
N LEU A 5 17.78 -1.46 13.61
CA LEU A 5 16.36 -1.51 13.26
C LEU A 5 15.53 -0.53 14.09
N ILE A 6 15.86 -0.38 15.39
CA ILE A 6 15.27 0.64 16.27
C ILE A 6 15.61 2.04 15.75
N GLY A 7 16.89 2.31 15.45
CA GLY A 7 17.33 3.61 14.91
C GLY A 7 16.60 3.99 13.63
N LEU A 8 16.44 3.06 12.69
CA LEU A 8 15.66 3.28 11.46
C LEU A 8 14.16 3.47 11.74
N SER A 9 13.59 2.69 12.66
CA SER A 9 12.17 2.81 13.04
C SER A 9 11.88 4.15 13.71
N ALA A 10 12.83 4.69 14.48
CA ALA A 10 12.73 5.99 15.15
C ALA A 10 12.59 7.16 14.17
N LEU A 11 12.99 6.99 12.91
CA LEU A 11 12.84 8.01 11.85
C LEU A 11 11.44 8.02 11.23
N LEU A 12 10.63 6.97 11.43
CA LEU A 12 9.31 6.84 10.80
C LEU A 12 8.38 8.04 11.04
N PRO A 13 8.25 8.62 12.25
CA PRO A 13 7.34 9.75 12.47
C PRO A 13 7.67 10.94 11.59
N LEU A 14 8.96 11.29 11.49
CA LEU A 14 9.44 12.41 10.69
C LEU A 14 9.30 12.10 9.20
N VAL A 15 9.69 10.91 8.78
CA VAL A 15 9.65 10.51 7.36
C VAL A 15 8.23 10.38 6.86
N VAL A 16 7.31 9.82 7.63
CA VAL A 16 5.90 9.70 7.24
C VAL A 16 5.26 11.08 7.01
N VAL A 17 5.61 12.08 7.83
CA VAL A 17 4.99 13.41 7.80
C VAL A 17 5.67 14.35 6.80
N LEU A 18 7.01 14.36 6.78
CA LEU A 18 7.80 15.38 6.07
C LEU A 18 8.45 14.88 4.78
N ALA A 19 8.56 13.55 4.62
CA ALA A 19 9.29 12.95 3.51
C ALA A 19 8.73 11.56 3.18
N HIS A 20 7.44 11.44 2.87
CA HIS A 20 6.72 10.16 2.75
C HIS A 20 7.41 9.16 1.80
N ARG A 21 8.15 9.65 0.79
CA ARG A 21 8.96 8.81 -0.12
C ARG A 21 10.07 8.04 0.61
N GLY A 22 10.57 8.58 1.72
CA GLY A 22 11.63 7.99 2.55
C GLY A 22 11.22 6.71 3.27
N VAL A 23 9.93 6.38 3.33
CA VAL A 23 9.45 5.12 3.91
C VAL A 23 10.01 3.92 3.14
N ALA A 24 10.11 3.99 1.81
CA ALA A 24 10.73 2.93 1.02
C ALA A 24 12.24 2.75 1.33
N PRO A 25 13.09 3.79 1.29
CA PRO A 25 14.48 3.70 1.75
C PRO A 25 14.65 3.15 3.17
N ILE A 26 13.81 3.53 4.13
CA ILE A 26 13.85 2.96 5.48
C ILE A 26 13.64 1.45 5.42
N LEU A 27 12.59 0.99 4.73
CA LEU A 27 12.31 -0.45 4.59
C LEU A 27 13.46 -1.20 3.93
N LEU A 28 14.00 -0.65 2.84
CA LEU A 28 15.13 -1.24 2.12
C LEU A 28 16.38 -1.32 3.00
N ALA A 29 16.68 -0.27 3.77
CA ALA A 29 17.80 -0.26 4.71
C ALA A 29 17.61 -1.29 5.83
N MET A 30 16.40 -1.40 6.40
CA MET A 30 16.07 -2.43 7.39
C MET A 30 16.26 -3.84 6.80
N GLY A 31 15.77 -4.06 5.57
CA GLY A 31 15.95 -5.34 4.86
C GLY A 31 17.42 -5.67 4.60
N LEU A 32 18.22 -4.69 4.17
CA LEU A 32 19.65 -4.86 3.94
C LEU A 32 20.38 -5.24 5.24
N ILE A 33 20.05 -4.58 6.36
CA ILE A 33 20.60 -4.92 7.68
C ILE A 33 20.28 -6.37 8.04
N VAL A 34 19.06 -6.85 7.80
CA VAL A 34 18.70 -8.26 8.02
C VAL A 34 19.47 -9.18 7.07
N ALA A 35 19.62 -8.79 5.81
CA ALA A 35 20.32 -9.55 4.77
C ALA A 35 21.82 -9.74 5.05
N THR A 36 22.46 -8.88 5.85
CA THR A 36 23.86 -9.08 6.28
C THR A 36 24.06 -10.34 7.14
N ARG A 37 22.99 -10.97 7.64
CA ARG A 37 23.07 -12.20 8.44
C ARG A 37 23.01 -13.44 7.57
N ALA A 38 23.87 -14.41 7.85
CA ALA A 38 23.86 -15.70 7.17
C ALA A 38 22.58 -16.52 7.42
N GLU A 39 21.92 -16.33 8.57
CA GLU A 39 20.74 -17.12 8.98
C GLU A 39 19.54 -17.05 8.02
N PRO A 40 19.04 -15.86 7.61
CA PRO A 40 17.95 -15.79 6.62
C PRO A 40 18.27 -16.55 5.33
N TRP A 41 19.52 -16.51 4.88
CA TRP A 41 19.95 -17.27 3.71
C TRP A 41 20.01 -18.77 3.99
N ARG A 42 20.61 -19.17 5.11
CA ARG A 42 20.75 -20.59 5.51
C ARG A 42 19.42 -21.27 5.76
N LEU A 43 18.44 -20.58 6.34
CA LEU A 43 17.13 -21.15 6.69
C LEU A 43 16.08 -20.91 5.60
N GLY A 44 16.10 -19.74 4.96
CA GLY A 44 15.12 -19.35 3.96
C GLY A 44 15.39 -19.98 2.59
N VAL A 45 16.63 -19.97 2.10
CA VAL A 45 16.96 -20.49 0.76
C VAL A 45 16.56 -21.97 0.61
N PRO A 46 16.86 -22.87 1.57
CA PRO A 46 16.42 -24.26 1.45
C PRO A 46 14.91 -24.43 1.36
N TYR A 47 14.15 -23.59 2.08
CA TYR A 47 12.69 -23.66 2.10
C TYR A 47 12.05 -23.29 0.76
N PHE A 48 12.66 -22.38 -0.01
CA PHE A 48 12.14 -21.94 -1.31
C PHE A 48 12.81 -22.61 -2.51
N VAL A 49 14.08 -23.02 -2.40
CA VAL A 49 14.89 -23.47 -3.53
C VAL A 49 15.22 -24.97 -3.45
N LEU A 50 15.65 -25.47 -2.30
CA LEU A 50 16.16 -26.84 -2.19
C LEU A 50 15.07 -27.88 -1.91
N ARG A 51 14.08 -27.53 -1.07
CA ARG A 51 12.96 -28.39 -0.71
C ARG A 51 11.64 -27.58 -0.68
N PRO A 52 11.26 -26.96 -1.81
CA PRO A 52 10.02 -26.19 -1.88
C PRO A 52 8.81 -27.04 -1.50
N GLN A 53 8.08 -26.60 -0.49
CA GLN A 53 6.79 -27.16 -0.14
C GLN A 53 5.72 -26.61 -1.10
N TRP A 54 5.67 -27.13 -2.33
CA TRP A 54 4.75 -26.64 -3.39
C TRP A 54 3.26 -26.67 -2.99
N SER A 55 2.90 -27.52 -2.03
CA SER A 55 1.55 -27.59 -1.47
C SER A 55 1.24 -26.46 -0.48
N ALA A 56 2.25 -25.80 0.08
CA ALA A 56 2.08 -24.73 1.06
C ALA A 56 1.61 -23.43 0.35
N PRO A 57 0.47 -22.84 0.76
CA PRO A 57 -0.05 -21.63 0.13
C PRO A 57 0.95 -20.46 0.12
N PHE A 58 1.74 -20.30 1.18
CA PHE A 58 2.76 -19.27 1.26
C PHE A 58 3.86 -19.41 0.19
N VAL A 59 4.33 -20.63 -0.05
CA VAL A 59 5.34 -20.91 -1.09
C VAL A 59 4.76 -20.61 -2.47
N ARG A 60 3.51 -21.03 -2.74
CA ARG A 60 2.82 -20.69 -4.00
C ARG A 60 2.67 -19.19 -4.18
N ALA A 61 2.27 -18.46 -3.14
CA ALA A 61 2.13 -17.01 -3.19
C ALA A 61 3.46 -16.34 -3.59
N ALA A 62 4.56 -16.73 -2.93
CA ALA A 62 5.89 -16.22 -3.23
C ALA A 62 6.34 -16.53 -4.66
N LEU A 63 6.09 -17.76 -5.15
CA LEU A 63 6.44 -18.15 -6.51
C LEU A 63 5.64 -17.40 -7.57
N PHE A 64 4.32 -17.23 -7.38
CA PHE A 64 3.50 -16.43 -8.29
C PHE A 64 3.91 -14.95 -8.27
N PHE A 65 4.28 -14.42 -7.11
CA PHE A 65 4.83 -13.06 -7.02
C PHE A 65 6.17 -12.93 -7.77
N LEU A 66 7.08 -13.88 -7.62
CA LEU A 66 8.35 -13.89 -8.36
C LEU A 66 8.11 -14.02 -9.87
N ALA A 67 7.17 -14.88 -10.28
CA ALA A 67 6.76 -14.99 -11.68
C ALA A 67 6.16 -13.68 -12.20
N PHE A 68 5.36 -12.97 -11.40
CA PHE A 68 4.87 -11.64 -11.74
C PHE A 68 6.02 -10.63 -11.91
N CYS A 69 7.01 -10.63 -11.02
CA CYS A 69 8.21 -9.79 -11.16
C CYS A 69 9.02 -10.13 -12.43
N VAL A 70 9.15 -11.42 -12.75
CA VAL A 70 9.78 -11.86 -14.01
C VAL A 70 8.95 -11.39 -15.22
N TRP A 71 7.62 -11.42 -15.12
CA TRP A 71 6.74 -10.90 -16.16
C TRP A 71 6.88 -9.38 -16.33
N ILE A 72 7.08 -8.60 -15.26
CA ILE A 72 7.44 -7.18 -15.36
C ILE A 72 8.71 -7.00 -16.22
N VAL A 73 9.75 -7.79 -15.96
CA VAL A 73 11.00 -7.75 -16.75
C VAL A 73 10.73 -8.06 -18.22
N PHE A 74 9.97 -9.13 -18.51
CA PHE A 74 9.62 -9.51 -19.87
C PHE A 74 8.81 -8.42 -20.59
N SER A 75 7.82 -7.84 -19.91
CA SER A 75 7.01 -6.74 -20.45
C SER A 75 7.80 -5.48 -20.75
N GLY A 76 9.00 -5.36 -20.18
CA GLY A 76 9.97 -4.32 -20.54
C GLY A 76 10.52 -4.44 -21.96
N PHE A 77 10.46 -5.61 -22.61
CA PHE A 77 10.96 -5.80 -23.98
C PHE A 77 10.06 -5.22 -25.07
N TRP A 78 8.75 -5.13 -24.82
CA TRP A 78 7.80 -4.47 -25.72
C TRP A 78 7.24 -3.17 -25.13
N SER A 79 7.78 -2.73 -23.99
CA SER A 79 7.44 -1.43 -23.42
C SER A 79 7.86 -0.30 -24.37
N PRO A 80 7.04 0.75 -24.53
CA PRO A 80 7.43 1.93 -25.30
C PRO A 80 8.51 2.76 -24.58
N ARG A 81 8.86 2.44 -23.32
CA ARG A 81 9.90 3.14 -22.55
C ARG A 81 11.17 2.29 -22.47
N SER A 82 12.29 2.86 -22.89
CA SER A 82 13.59 2.23 -22.71
C SER A 82 13.92 2.01 -21.22
N GLY A 83 14.41 0.81 -20.89
CA GLY A 83 14.81 0.45 -19.53
C GLY A 83 13.65 0.16 -18.55
N ALA A 84 12.41 0.03 -19.03
CA ALA A 84 11.25 -0.27 -18.20
C ALA A 84 11.39 -1.56 -17.38
N SER A 85 12.19 -2.53 -17.84
CA SER A 85 12.50 -3.76 -17.10
C SER A 85 13.11 -3.52 -15.72
N ARG A 86 13.76 -2.38 -15.47
CA ARG A 86 14.32 -2.01 -14.16
C ARG A 86 13.25 -1.73 -13.11
N LEU A 87 12.02 -1.43 -13.52
CA LEU A 87 10.91 -1.19 -12.58
C LEU A 87 10.53 -2.42 -11.75
N VAL A 88 11.02 -3.61 -12.12
CA VAL A 88 10.93 -4.78 -11.26
C VAL A 88 11.50 -4.50 -9.86
N PHE A 89 12.54 -3.66 -9.73
CA PHE A 89 13.15 -3.34 -8.44
C PHE A 89 12.25 -2.49 -7.53
N ASP A 90 11.33 -1.71 -8.11
CA ASP A 90 10.36 -0.91 -7.37
C ASP A 90 9.32 -1.79 -6.64
N VAL A 91 9.14 -3.02 -7.13
CA VAL A 91 8.19 -4.01 -6.60
C VAL A 91 8.91 -5.09 -5.79
N LEU A 92 9.93 -5.72 -6.38
CA LEU A 92 10.67 -6.81 -5.77
C LEU A 92 11.52 -6.34 -4.57
N GLY A 93 12.14 -5.15 -4.67
CA GLY A 93 13.00 -4.62 -3.61
C GLY A 93 12.27 -4.47 -2.28
N PRO A 94 11.17 -3.69 -2.20
CA PRO A 94 10.39 -3.56 -0.98
C PRO A 94 9.82 -4.89 -0.48
N ALA A 95 9.38 -5.77 -1.39
CA ALA A 95 8.83 -7.08 -1.02
C ALA A 95 9.87 -7.98 -0.33
N LEU A 96 11.07 -8.09 -0.90
CA LEU A 96 12.18 -8.85 -0.30
C LEU A 96 12.63 -8.22 1.02
N ALA A 97 12.81 -6.90 1.05
CA ALA A 97 13.25 -6.19 2.24
C ALA A 97 12.26 -6.34 3.40
N GLY A 98 10.97 -6.13 3.15
CA GLY A 98 9.94 -6.28 4.16
C GLY A 98 9.70 -7.72 4.57
N GLY A 99 9.74 -8.67 3.63
CA GLY A 99 9.70 -10.09 3.94
C GLY A 99 10.83 -10.51 4.89
N ALA A 100 12.05 -10.02 4.64
CA ALA A 100 13.19 -10.25 5.52
C ALA A 100 12.98 -9.64 6.93
N VAL A 101 12.50 -8.41 7.01
CA VAL A 101 12.21 -7.74 8.30
C VAL A 101 11.13 -8.48 9.09
N ILE A 102 10.01 -8.85 8.44
CA ILE A 102 8.91 -9.60 9.06
C ILE A 102 9.40 -10.96 9.54
N TRP A 103 10.19 -11.67 8.73
CA TRP A 103 10.78 -12.95 9.10
C TRP A 103 11.71 -12.83 10.32
N GLU A 104 12.58 -11.81 10.34
CA GLU A 104 13.49 -11.56 11.47
C GLU A 104 12.72 -11.25 12.75
N ILE A 105 11.67 -10.44 12.70
CA ILE A 105 10.82 -10.15 13.86
C ILE A 105 10.10 -11.43 14.32
N SER A 106 9.56 -12.22 13.40
CA SER A 106 8.68 -13.35 13.72
C SER A 106 9.40 -14.55 14.33
N ARG A 107 10.68 -14.75 14.03
CA ARG A 107 11.44 -15.92 14.53
C ARG A 107 12.17 -15.69 15.85
N ARG A 108 12.42 -14.43 16.21
CA ARG A 108 13.20 -14.07 17.38
C ARG A 108 12.38 -14.33 18.65
N PRO A 109 13.04 -14.66 19.79
CA PRO A 109 12.37 -14.69 21.07
C PRO A 109 11.66 -13.36 21.35
N PRO A 110 10.47 -13.37 21.96
CA PRO A 110 9.70 -12.15 22.21
C PRO A 110 10.49 -11.08 22.98
N GLU A 111 11.30 -11.49 23.97
CA GLU A 111 12.18 -10.61 24.74
C GLU A 111 13.18 -9.84 23.87
N ALA A 112 13.80 -10.51 22.90
CA ALA A 112 14.80 -9.93 22.01
C ALA A 112 14.21 -8.90 21.03
N THR A 113 12.89 -8.94 20.80
CA THR A 113 12.18 -7.98 19.93
C THR A 113 11.47 -6.88 20.70
N ARG A 114 11.43 -6.97 22.04
CA ARG A 114 10.67 -6.04 22.91
C ARG A 114 11.03 -4.58 22.64
N GLY A 115 12.32 -4.25 22.56
CA GLY A 115 12.78 -2.89 22.28
C GLY A 115 12.31 -2.37 20.92
N LEU A 116 12.39 -3.21 19.87
CA LEU A 116 11.93 -2.86 18.53
C LEU A 116 10.41 -2.67 18.49
N SER A 117 9.64 -3.59 19.06
CA SER A 117 8.19 -3.48 19.10
C SER A 117 7.74 -2.23 19.87
N THR A 118 8.39 -1.88 21.00
CA THR A 118 8.07 -0.66 21.75
C THR A 118 8.41 0.59 20.94
N CYS A 119 9.57 0.62 20.27
CA CYS A 119 9.95 1.73 19.39
C CYS A 119 8.94 1.91 18.26
N LEU A 120 8.59 0.84 17.53
CA LEU A 120 7.58 0.86 16.49
C LEU A 120 6.23 1.36 17.01
N ALA A 121 5.79 0.90 18.18
CA ALA A 121 4.53 1.30 18.78
C ALA A 121 4.46 2.82 19.01
N TRP A 122 5.49 3.39 19.65
CA TRP A 122 5.57 4.83 19.90
C TRP A 122 5.75 5.63 18.61
N CYS A 123 6.54 5.15 17.66
CA CYS A 123 6.75 5.84 16.39
C CYS A 123 5.48 5.84 15.53
N GLY A 124 4.72 4.75 15.52
CA GLY A 124 3.40 4.71 14.86
C GLY A 124 2.43 5.71 15.47
N ALA A 125 2.34 5.76 16.81
CA ALA A 125 1.52 6.75 17.50
C ALA A 125 1.96 8.19 17.22
N ALA A 126 3.27 8.46 17.28
CA ALA A 126 3.83 9.78 17.00
C ALA A 126 3.57 10.22 15.55
N ALA A 127 3.67 9.32 14.57
CA ALA A 127 3.33 9.62 13.18
C ALA A 127 1.85 10.06 13.04
N ILE A 128 0.92 9.34 13.66
CA ILE A 128 -0.51 9.69 13.66
C ILE A 128 -0.75 11.07 14.28
N VAL A 129 -0.15 11.33 15.44
CA VAL A 129 -0.29 12.61 16.15
C VAL A 129 0.28 13.76 15.33
N LEU A 130 1.46 13.59 14.72
CA LEU A 130 2.10 14.61 13.90
C LEU A 130 1.29 14.91 12.63
N ILE A 131 0.72 13.91 11.95
CA ILE A 131 -0.18 14.16 10.81
C ILE A 131 -1.44 14.88 11.26
N ALA A 132 -2.04 14.49 12.38
CA ALA A 132 -3.21 15.19 12.92
C ALA A 132 -2.89 16.64 13.28
N PHE A 133 -1.70 16.89 13.82
CA PHE A 133 -1.20 18.24 14.08
C PHE A 133 -1.03 19.05 12.79
N GLU A 134 -0.39 18.51 11.76
CA GLU A 134 -0.28 19.18 10.45
C GLU A 134 -1.65 19.49 9.86
N ALA A 135 -2.60 18.54 9.96
CA ALA A 135 -3.96 18.72 9.49
C ALA A 135 -4.72 19.82 10.27
N ALA A 136 -4.50 19.92 11.58
CA ALA A 136 -5.12 20.96 12.42
C ALA A 136 -4.51 22.36 12.17
N THR A 137 -3.23 22.42 11.86
CA THR A 137 -2.47 23.68 11.70
C THR A 137 -2.39 24.16 10.26
N GLY A 138 -2.90 23.40 9.30
CA GLY A 138 -2.77 23.71 7.87
C GLY A 138 -1.36 23.53 7.34
N GLY A 139 -0.59 22.61 7.92
CA GLY A 139 0.76 22.25 7.47
C GLY A 139 1.88 23.08 8.11
N PHE A 140 1.82 23.35 9.42
CA PHE A 140 2.79 24.22 10.09
C PHE A 140 4.24 23.71 9.98
N LEU A 141 4.51 22.44 10.34
CA LEU A 141 5.85 21.84 10.22
C LEU A 141 6.28 21.80 8.76
N ARG A 142 5.35 21.55 7.83
CA ARG A 142 5.65 21.61 6.40
C ARG A 142 6.05 23.02 5.95
N SER A 143 5.45 24.06 6.51
CA SER A 143 5.73 25.44 6.12
C SER A 143 7.12 25.95 6.53
N ILE A 144 7.73 25.36 7.56
CA ILE A 144 9.07 25.70 8.06
C ILE A 144 10.16 24.76 7.54
N THR A 145 9.78 23.75 6.75
CA THR A 145 10.74 22.83 6.11
C THR A 145 10.88 23.17 4.62
N PRO A 146 12.06 22.96 4.02
CA PRO A 146 12.23 23.17 2.59
C PRO A 146 11.20 22.36 1.80
N PRO A 147 10.50 22.96 0.81
CA PRO A 147 9.52 22.23 0.02
C PRO A 147 10.22 21.13 -0.80
N GLU A 148 9.56 19.96 -0.91
CA GLU A 148 10.03 18.88 -1.79
C GLU A 148 9.97 19.29 -3.27
N ASP A 149 9.02 20.17 -3.60
CA ASP A 149 8.82 20.74 -4.91
C ASP A 149 9.01 22.26 -4.84
N MET A 150 10.14 22.76 -5.35
CA MET A 150 10.47 24.19 -5.38
C MET A 150 9.71 24.96 -6.48
N THR A 151 8.79 24.32 -7.20
CA THR A 151 7.96 24.98 -8.21
C THR A 151 7.09 26.07 -7.56
N PRO A 152 7.03 27.30 -8.13
CA PRO A 152 6.20 28.38 -7.61
C PRO A 152 4.74 27.94 -7.39
N GLY A 153 4.18 28.24 -6.21
CA GLY A 153 2.81 27.86 -5.83
C GLY A 153 2.66 26.47 -5.18
N ARG A 154 3.73 25.65 -5.14
CA ARG A 154 3.74 24.34 -4.43
C ARG A 154 4.52 24.35 -3.12
N VAL A 155 4.96 25.51 -2.66
CA VAL A 155 5.79 25.70 -1.45
C VAL A 155 5.07 25.22 -0.18
N ARG A 156 3.72 25.32 -0.12
CA ARG A 156 2.89 24.81 0.99
C ARG A 156 2.31 23.43 0.69
N ASP A 157 3.15 22.49 0.27
CA ASP A 157 2.82 21.16 -0.27
C ASP A 157 1.94 20.28 0.64
N ALA A 158 0.66 20.63 0.78
CA ALA A 158 -0.37 19.88 1.50
C ALA A 158 -0.57 18.48 0.88
N ILE A 159 -0.21 18.32 -0.40
CA ILE A 159 -0.22 17.05 -1.11
C ILE A 159 0.80 16.08 -0.50
N SER A 160 1.99 16.56 -0.09
CA SER A 160 2.99 15.72 0.58
C SER A 160 2.52 15.24 1.96
N VAL A 161 2.01 16.14 2.81
CA VAL A 161 1.39 15.77 4.11
C VAL A 161 0.28 14.75 3.90
N GLY A 162 -0.49 14.95 2.83
CA GLY A 162 -1.54 14.06 2.41
C GLY A 162 -1.12 12.63 2.09
N ARG A 163 0.05 12.45 1.47
CA ARG A 163 0.61 11.13 1.18
C ARG A 163 1.07 10.43 2.46
N GLY A 164 1.55 11.18 3.45
CA GLY A 164 1.77 10.67 4.80
C GLY A 164 0.51 10.06 5.40
N ALA A 165 -0.64 10.72 5.22
CA ALA A 165 -1.93 10.24 5.72
C ALA A 165 -2.34 8.91 5.05
N THR A 166 -1.96 8.68 3.79
CA THR A 166 -2.15 7.39 3.12
C THR A 166 -1.36 6.28 3.82
N ILE A 167 -0.10 6.55 4.19
CA ILE A 167 0.75 5.57 4.89
C ILE A 167 0.17 5.25 6.27
N VAL A 168 -0.25 6.27 7.03
CA VAL A 168 -0.92 6.07 8.32
C VAL A 168 -2.21 5.27 8.16
N THR A 169 -3.04 5.57 7.17
CA THR A 169 -4.30 4.83 6.93
C THR A 169 -4.07 3.35 6.67
N LEU A 170 -3.05 3.00 5.89
CA LEU A 170 -2.70 1.59 5.59
C LEU A 170 -2.11 0.86 6.79
N THR A 171 -1.31 1.55 7.60
CA THR A 171 -0.57 0.96 8.73
C THR A 171 -1.33 1.03 10.06
N PHE A 172 -2.39 1.83 10.15
CA PHE A 172 -3.11 2.15 11.38
C PHE A 172 -3.51 0.90 12.17
N PHE A 173 -4.13 -0.08 11.52
CA PHE A 173 -4.64 -1.26 12.25
C PHE A 173 -3.52 -2.15 12.80
N GLY A 174 -2.37 -2.21 12.13
CA GLY A 174 -1.17 -2.85 12.68
C GLY A 174 -0.62 -2.09 13.90
N ILE A 175 -0.55 -0.76 13.81
CA ILE A 175 -0.16 0.12 14.91
C ILE A 175 -1.12 -0.04 16.10
N ALA A 176 -2.43 -0.04 15.84
CA ALA A 176 -3.49 -0.15 16.83
C ALA A 176 -3.39 -1.46 17.63
N VAL A 177 -3.23 -2.60 16.96
CA VAL A 177 -3.07 -3.90 17.65
C VAL A 177 -1.74 -3.94 18.41
N LEU A 178 -0.64 -3.41 17.85
CA LEU A 178 0.63 -3.32 18.57
C LEU A 178 0.52 -2.47 19.85
N LEU A 179 -0.13 -1.31 19.76
CA LEU A 179 -0.37 -0.42 20.91
C LEU A 179 -1.28 -1.06 21.95
N TYR A 180 -2.35 -1.72 21.52
CA TYR A 180 -3.24 -2.46 22.43
C TYR A 180 -2.50 -3.60 23.13
N GLU A 181 -1.72 -4.39 22.39
CA GLU A 181 -0.91 -5.46 22.96
C GLU A 181 0.18 -4.93 23.90
N ARG A 182 0.60 -3.67 23.79
CA ARG A 182 1.53 -3.05 24.75
C ARG A 182 0.82 -2.46 25.96
N PHE A 183 -0.15 -1.58 25.74
CA PHE A 183 -0.71 -0.70 26.76
C PHE A 183 -2.11 -1.09 27.27
N ARG A 184 -2.80 -2.02 26.59
CA ARG A 184 -4.17 -2.48 26.92
C ARG A 184 -5.22 -1.36 27.03
N SER A 185 -4.94 -0.19 26.47
CA SER A 185 -5.87 0.95 26.51
C SER A 185 -6.63 1.09 25.21
N ILE A 186 -7.91 0.69 25.22
CA ILE A 186 -8.83 0.89 24.11
C ILE A 186 -9.06 2.39 23.87
N ALA A 187 -9.15 3.19 24.94
CA ALA A 187 -9.32 4.64 24.85
C ALA A 187 -8.17 5.30 24.08
N PHE A 188 -6.93 4.89 24.35
CA PHE A 188 -5.75 5.42 23.63
C PHE A 188 -5.77 5.06 22.15
N VAL A 189 -6.07 3.80 21.81
CA VAL A 189 -6.19 3.36 20.42
C VAL A 189 -7.36 4.05 19.71
N GLY A 190 -8.49 4.21 20.39
CA GLY A 190 -9.67 4.92 19.89
C GLY A 190 -9.39 6.40 19.62
N ALA A 191 -8.64 7.07 20.49
CA ALA A 191 -8.20 8.45 20.28
C ALA A 191 -7.31 8.57 19.04
N LEU A 192 -6.38 7.64 18.81
CA LEU A 192 -5.56 7.62 17.60
C LEU A 192 -6.36 7.31 16.33
N TYR A 193 -7.40 6.48 16.42
CA TYR A 193 -8.31 6.24 15.30
C TYR A 193 -9.06 7.53 14.94
N ALA A 194 -9.61 8.22 15.95
CA ALA A 194 -10.27 9.51 15.76
C ALA A 194 -9.31 10.56 15.19
N ALA A 195 -8.05 10.60 15.65
CA ALA A 195 -7.02 11.48 15.08
C ALA A 195 -6.72 11.15 13.61
N THR A 196 -6.70 9.87 13.23
CA THR A 196 -6.51 9.43 11.83
C THR A 196 -7.68 9.87 10.94
N LEU A 197 -8.93 9.68 11.41
CA LEU A 197 -10.14 10.14 10.72
C LEU A 197 -10.16 11.67 10.57
N PHE A 198 -9.85 12.39 11.66
CA PHE A 198 -9.74 13.84 11.66
C PHE A 198 -8.72 14.32 10.62
N ALA A 199 -7.52 13.74 10.62
CA ALA A 199 -6.45 14.18 9.75
C ALA A 199 -6.77 13.93 8.27
N THR A 200 -7.28 12.74 7.93
CA THR A 200 -7.64 12.39 6.55
C THR A 200 -8.81 13.22 6.01
N TRP A 201 -9.78 13.55 6.88
CA TRP A 201 -10.86 14.49 6.55
C TRP A 201 -10.33 15.91 6.32
N LYS A 202 -9.52 16.44 7.24
CA LYS A 202 -9.02 17.82 7.18
C LYS A 202 -8.04 18.07 6.05
N LEU A 203 -7.26 17.07 5.66
CA LEU A 203 -6.34 17.15 4.51
C LEU A 203 -7.06 17.00 3.16
N ASP A 204 -8.39 16.85 3.15
CA ASP A 204 -9.23 16.68 1.95
C ASP A 204 -8.82 15.47 1.08
N ILE A 205 -8.51 14.34 1.74
CA ILE A 205 -8.13 13.09 1.06
C ILE A 205 -9.20 12.05 1.30
N THR A 206 -10.30 12.21 0.57
CA THR A 206 -11.50 11.39 0.76
C THR A 206 -11.24 9.89 0.60
N SER A 207 -10.28 9.50 -0.24
CA SER A 207 -9.83 8.11 -0.39
C SER A 207 -9.29 7.52 0.91
N ASN A 208 -8.44 8.26 1.62
CA ASN A 208 -7.89 7.84 2.90
C ASN A 208 -8.96 7.79 3.99
N PHE A 209 -9.84 8.79 4.04
CA PHE A 209 -10.94 8.82 5.00
C PHE A 209 -11.91 7.63 4.78
N ALA A 210 -12.32 7.39 3.53
CA ALA A 210 -13.15 6.24 3.16
C ALA A 210 -12.44 4.90 3.45
N GLY A 211 -11.13 4.81 3.16
CA GLY A 211 -10.30 3.65 3.50
C GLY A 211 -10.26 3.38 5.00
N ALA A 212 -10.06 4.41 5.83
CA ALA A 212 -10.05 4.29 7.28
C ALA A 212 -11.41 3.87 7.85
N LEU A 213 -12.52 4.40 7.32
CA LEU A 213 -13.88 4.00 7.71
C LEU A 213 -14.18 2.55 7.33
N LEU A 214 -13.91 2.16 6.08
CA LEU A 214 -14.08 0.79 5.62
C LEU A 214 -13.22 -0.17 6.44
N GLY A 215 -11.95 0.18 6.66
CA GLY A 215 -11.03 -0.57 7.52
C GLY A 215 -11.58 -0.75 8.94
N GLY A 216 -12.18 0.28 9.52
CA GLY A 216 -12.81 0.21 10.86
C GLY A 216 -13.98 -0.76 10.89
N GLY A 217 -14.88 -0.67 9.91
CA GLY A 217 -16.00 -1.60 9.76
C GLY A 217 -15.54 -3.04 9.57
N VAL A 218 -14.54 -3.27 8.72
CA VAL A 218 -13.92 -4.58 8.48
C VAL A 218 -13.22 -5.10 9.73
N PHE A 219 -12.52 -4.25 10.48
CA PHE A 219 -11.88 -4.63 11.74
C PHE A 219 -12.92 -5.17 12.73
N ILE A 220 -14.00 -4.41 12.95
CA ILE A 220 -15.11 -4.81 13.84
C ILE A 220 -15.75 -6.13 13.38
N ALA A 221 -16.02 -6.28 12.08
CA ALA A 221 -16.56 -7.53 11.54
C ALA A 221 -15.60 -8.72 11.74
N ALA A 222 -14.30 -8.49 11.58
CA ALA A 222 -13.28 -9.52 11.77
C ALA A 222 -13.06 -9.90 13.25
N LEU A 223 -13.43 -9.05 14.21
CA LEU A 223 -13.44 -9.45 15.62
C LEU A 223 -14.43 -10.59 15.88
N LYS A 224 -15.55 -10.61 15.16
CA LYS A 224 -16.60 -11.63 15.29
C LYS A 224 -16.40 -12.81 14.33
N TRP A 225 -15.97 -12.54 13.09
CA TRP A 225 -15.85 -13.55 12.03
C TRP A 225 -14.48 -13.47 11.32
N PRO A 226 -13.35 -13.70 12.03
CA PRO A 226 -12.02 -13.37 11.51
C PRO A 226 -11.68 -14.07 10.19
N HIS A 227 -12.01 -15.34 10.05
CA HIS A 227 -11.72 -16.11 8.84
C HIS A 227 -12.62 -15.72 7.66
N VAL A 228 -13.91 -15.53 7.91
CA VAL A 228 -14.87 -15.15 6.87
C VAL A 228 -14.53 -13.75 6.38
N THR A 229 -14.37 -12.78 7.28
CA THR A 229 -14.05 -11.40 6.91
C THR A 229 -12.73 -11.30 6.15
N LEU A 230 -11.67 -11.98 6.60
CA LEU A 230 -10.39 -12.02 5.89
C LEU A 230 -10.54 -12.56 4.45
N MET A 231 -11.25 -13.67 4.28
CA MET A 231 -11.48 -14.26 2.97
C MET A 231 -12.41 -13.41 2.09
N SER A 232 -13.42 -12.76 2.66
CA SER A 232 -14.34 -11.88 1.94
C SER A 232 -13.63 -10.63 1.41
N VAL A 233 -12.81 -9.98 2.24
CA VAL A 233 -12.00 -8.83 1.79
C VAL A 233 -10.97 -9.26 0.74
N GLY A 234 -10.34 -10.43 0.95
CA GLY A 234 -9.45 -11.00 -0.06
C GLY A 234 -10.15 -11.29 -1.39
N GLY A 235 -11.37 -11.83 -1.34
CA GLY A 235 -12.22 -12.07 -2.50
C GLY A 235 -12.64 -10.76 -3.18
N ALA A 236 -13.05 -9.75 -2.42
CA ALA A 236 -13.41 -8.44 -2.95
C ALA A 236 -12.24 -7.78 -3.70
N PHE A 237 -11.00 -7.96 -3.22
CA PHE A 237 -9.81 -7.48 -3.90
C PHE A 237 -9.59 -8.18 -5.26
N LEU A 238 -9.79 -9.51 -5.32
CA LEU A 238 -9.67 -10.27 -6.56
C LEU A 238 -10.80 -9.97 -7.55
N VAL A 239 -12.03 -9.79 -7.05
CA VAL A 239 -13.19 -9.38 -7.85
C VAL A 239 -12.95 -7.99 -8.43
N ALA A 240 -12.47 -7.05 -7.62
CA ALA A 240 -12.09 -5.73 -8.10
C ALA A 240 -11.01 -5.81 -9.19
N LEU A 241 -9.93 -6.55 -8.95
CA LEU A 241 -8.89 -6.79 -9.94
C LEU A 241 -9.46 -7.34 -11.25
N ALA A 242 -10.37 -8.31 -11.21
CA ALA A 242 -10.94 -8.93 -12.41
C ALA A 242 -11.93 -8.01 -13.16
N LEU A 243 -12.72 -7.21 -12.43
CA LEU A 243 -13.83 -6.44 -13.00
C LEU A 243 -13.47 -5.02 -13.45
N VAL A 244 -12.30 -4.46 -13.07
CA VAL A 244 -11.95 -3.10 -13.48
C VAL A 244 -11.94 -2.83 -14.99
N PRO A 245 -11.68 -3.77 -15.92
CA PRO A 245 -11.80 -3.49 -17.36
C PRO A 245 -13.23 -3.14 -17.80
N LEU A 246 -14.25 -3.49 -17.00
CA LEU A 246 -15.63 -3.05 -17.25
C LEU A 246 -15.81 -1.53 -17.13
N ALA A 247 -14.82 -0.81 -16.61
CA ALA A 247 -14.80 0.65 -16.61
C ALA A 247 -14.88 1.26 -18.02
N VAL A 248 -14.62 0.48 -19.09
CA VAL A 248 -14.86 0.90 -20.49
C VAL A 248 -16.31 1.33 -20.74
N PHE A 249 -17.26 0.75 -19.99
CA PHE A 249 -18.69 1.05 -20.09
C PHE A 249 -19.14 2.24 -19.23
N ILE A 250 -18.25 2.89 -18.49
CA ILE A 250 -18.58 4.11 -17.74
C ILE A 250 -18.97 5.19 -18.77
N PRO A 251 -20.16 5.81 -18.68
CA PRO A 251 -20.56 6.89 -19.58
C PRO A 251 -19.89 8.20 -19.13
N ALA A 252 -18.56 8.28 -19.26
CA ALA A 252 -17.75 9.34 -18.64
C ALA A 252 -18.18 10.74 -19.11
N ASP A 253 -18.40 10.95 -20.41
CA ASP A 253 -18.80 12.26 -20.95
C ASP A 253 -20.17 12.71 -20.41
N ALA A 254 -21.14 11.80 -20.37
CA ALA A 254 -22.48 12.09 -19.84
C ALA A 254 -22.43 12.36 -18.33
N ALA A 255 -21.65 11.57 -17.58
CA ALA A 255 -21.46 11.76 -16.14
C ALA A 255 -20.75 13.08 -15.84
N ILE A 256 -19.73 13.47 -16.62
CA ILE A 256 -19.05 14.75 -16.50
C ILE A 256 -20.04 15.89 -16.78
N ALA A 257 -20.81 15.81 -17.86
CA ALA A 257 -21.78 16.85 -18.21
C ALA A 257 -22.85 17.05 -17.10
N GLN A 258 -23.35 15.96 -16.52
CA GLN A 258 -24.44 16.00 -15.53
C GLN A 258 -23.97 16.32 -14.11
N LEU A 259 -22.81 15.81 -13.70
CA LEU A 259 -22.32 15.88 -12.31
C LEU A 259 -21.31 17.01 -12.09
N SER A 260 -20.93 17.73 -13.14
CA SER A 260 -20.15 18.97 -13.03
C SER A 260 -20.83 19.96 -12.09
N GLY A 261 -20.04 20.57 -11.20
CA GLY A 261 -20.55 21.46 -10.14
C GLY A 261 -21.06 20.76 -8.88
N HIS A 262 -21.31 19.45 -8.92
CA HIS A 262 -21.76 18.66 -7.75
C HIS A 262 -20.66 17.79 -7.15
N LEU A 263 -19.74 17.30 -7.99
CA LEU A 263 -18.63 16.46 -7.57
C LEU A 263 -17.28 17.18 -7.69
N PRO A 264 -16.27 16.79 -6.88
CA PRO A 264 -14.92 17.30 -7.05
C PRO A 264 -14.37 17.02 -8.46
N ILE A 265 -13.66 17.99 -9.03
CA ILE A 265 -13.06 17.88 -10.38
C ILE A 265 -12.20 16.61 -10.49
N SER A 266 -11.46 16.26 -9.45
CA SER A 266 -10.62 15.05 -9.45
C SER A 266 -11.41 13.75 -9.53
N TRP A 267 -12.67 13.73 -9.09
CA TRP A 267 -13.54 12.55 -9.20
C TRP A 267 -14.05 12.41 -10.63
N LEU A 268 -14.50 13.52 -11.21
CA LEU A 268 -14.95 13.56 -12.61
C LEU A 268 -13.82 13.20 -13.58
N GLN A 269 -12.59 13.69 -13.31
CA GLN A 269 -11.42 13.34 -14.12
C GLN A 269 -11.14 11.83 -14.07
N ARG A 270 -11.30 11.19 -12.91
CA ARG A 270 -11.09 9.73 -12.78
C ARG A 270 -12.04 8.91 -13.65
N LEU A 271 -13.27 9.38 -13.88
CA LEU A 271 -14.19 8.68 -14.79
C LEU A 271 -13.65 8.59 -16.21
N ALA A 272 -13.15 9.72 -16.75
CA ALA A 272 -12.50 9.74 -18.06
C ALA A 272 -11.22 8.91 -18.07
N ILE A 273 -10.40 9.02 -17.02
CA ILE A 273 -9.17 8.23 -16.89
C ILE A 273 -9.47 6.75 -16.92
N TRP A 274 -10.40 6.27 -16.09
CA TRP A 274 -10.69 4.84 -15.98
C TRP A 274 -11.33 4.28 -17.23
N GLN A 275 -12.21 5.03 -17.90
CA GLN A 275 -12.80 4.59 -19.16
C GLN A 275 -11.74 4.44 -20.26
N SER A 276 -10.83 5.41 -20.38
CA SER A 276 -9.72 5.37 -21.34
C SER A 276 -8.72 4.25 -21.02
N ALA A 277 -8.28 4.15 -19.76
CA ALA A 277 -7.43 3.08 -19.28
C ALA A 277 -8.02 1.69 -19.53
N ALA A 278 -9.32 1.49 -19.30
CA ALA A 278 -9.98 0.23 -19.57
C ALA A 278 -10.05 -0.10 -21.07
N ARG A 279 -10.22 0.92 -21.93
CA ARG A 279 -10.16 0.75 -23.39
C ARG A 279 -8.76 0.30 -23.83
N ASP A 280 -7.72 0.96 -23.33
CA ASP A 280 -6.33 0.58 -23.60
C ASP A 280 -6.02 -0.84 -23.08
N ALA A 281 -6.53 -1.19 -21.89
CA ALA A 281 -6.39 -2.54 -21.33
C ALA A 281 -6.93 -3.62 -22.28
N ILE A 282 -8.11 -3.39 -22.87
CA ILE A 282 -8.73 -4.31 -23.83
C ILE A 282 -7.93 -4.37 -25.13
N ASN A 283 -7.50 -3.21 -25.64
CA ASN A 283 -6.73 -3.11 -26.89
C ASN A 283 -5.36 -3.78 -26.81
N CYS A 284 -4.76 -3.85 -25.63
CA CYS A 284 -3.45 -4.46 -25.40
C CYS A 284 -3.50 -5.94 -24.98
N LEU A 285 -4.67 -6.58 -25.05
CA LEU A 285 -4.77 -8.02 -24.78
C LEU A 285 -4.03 -8.86 -25.84
N PRO A 286 -3.50 -10.04 -25.46
CA PRO A 286 -3.53 -10.62 -24.11
C PRO A 286 -2.37 -10.20 -23.21
N PHE A 287 -1.32 -9.56 -23.72
CA PHE A 287 -0.03 -9.40 -23.01
C PHE A 287 0.17 -8.06 -22.29
N GLY A 288 -0.72 -7.09 -22.50
CA GLY A 288 -0.56 -5.71 -22.05
C GLY A 288 0.37 -4.91 -22.97
N CYS A 289 0.36 -3.60 -22.81
CA CYS A 289 1.11 -2.65 -23.63
C CYS A 289 2.59 -2.51 -23.18
N GLY A 290 3.01 -3.25 -22.15
CA GLY A 290 4.37 -3.23 -21.60
C GLY A 290 4.52 -2.33 -20.36
N ALA A 291 5.55 -2.63 -19.54
CA ALA A 291 5.80 -1.91 -18.29
C ALA A 291 5.98 -0.39 -18.49
N ASP A 292 5.40 0.43 -17.61
CA ASP A 292 5.43 1.91 -17.67
C ASP A 292 4.76 2.53 -18.89
N TYR A 293 3.94 1.77 -19.63
CA TYR A 293 3.16 2.29 -20.77
C TYR A 293 2.34 3.53 -20.36
N SER A 294 1.70 3.50 -19.18
CA SER A 294 0.85 4.60 -18.70
C SER A 294 1.59 5.94 -18.66
N ARG A 295 2.88 5.94 -18.32
CA ARG A 295 3.70 7.17 -18.25
C ARG A 295 4.07 7.71 -19.62
N VAL A 296 4.27 6.82 -20.60
CA VAL A 296 4.58 7.23 -21.98
C VAL A 296 3.36 7.85 -22.62
N ILE A 297 2.20 7.18 -22.53
CA ILE A 297 0.98 7.68 -23.15
C ILE A 297 0.47 8.96 -22.45
N ALA A 298 0.82 9.19 -21.17
CA ALA A 298 0.47 10.43 -20.46
C ALA A 298 0.97 11.71 -21.13
N ALA A 299 2.05 11.63 -21.92
CA ALA A 299 2.62 12.76 -22.65
C ALA A 299 1.84 13.09 -23.93
N THR A 300 1.14 12.11 -24.50
CA THR A 300 0.45 12.21 -25.80
C THR A 300 -1.06 12.01 -25.69
N SER A 301 -1.57 11.69 -24.50
CA SER A 301 -2.99 11.43 -24.28
C SER A 301 -3.84 12.64 -24.59
N GLU A 302 -5.02 12.39 -25.15
CA GLU A 302 -6.05 13.41 -25.31
C GLU A 302 -6.40 14.09 -23.98
N LYS A 303 -6.95 15.30 -24.09
CA LYS A 303 -7.39 16.07 -22.94
C LYS A 303 -8.90 16.08 -22.87
N VAL A 304 -9.44 15.94 -21.67
CA VAL A 304 -10.85 16.10 -21.36
C VAL A 304 -11.09 17.49 -20.80
N ILE A 305 -12.17 18.12 -21.26
CA ILE A 305 -12.66 19.40 -20.73
C ILE A 305 -13.66 19.05 -19.63
N ILE A 306 -13.34 19.45 -18.40
CA ILE A 306 -14.24 19.31 -17.25
C ILE A 306 -14.71 20.71 -16.87
N PRO A 307 -16.02 21.01 -16.92
CA PRO A 307 -16.55 22.29 -16.45
C PRO A 307 -16.06 22.63 -15.05
N GLY A 308 -15.57 23.86 -14.87
CA GLY A 308 -14.97 24.33 -13.62
C GLY A 308 -13.48 24.00 -13.43
N ALA A 309 -12.89 23.15 -14.27
CA ALA A 309 -11.43 22.96 -14.27
C ALA A 309 -10.73 24.18 -14.91
N PRO A 310 -9.58 24.64 -14.36
CA PRO A 310 -8.88 25.82 -14.88
C PRO A 310 -8.27 25.61 -16.27
N LYS A 311 -8.10 24.36 -16.70
CA LYS A 311 -7.56 23.98 -18.01
C LYS A 311 -8.03 22.56 -18.38
N PRO A 312 -8.01 22.19 -19.67
CA PRO A 312 -8.21 20.80 -20.09
C PRO A 312 -7.22 19.88 -19.38
N LEU A 313 -7.71 18.76 -18.87
CA LEU A 313 -6.95 17.80 -18.08
C LEU A 313 -6.63 16.57 -18.90
N ASN A 314 -5.48 15.94 -18.65
CA ASN A 314 -5.12 14.73 -19.38
C ASN A 314 -6.05 13.58 -19.00
N VAL A 315 -6.53 12.86 -20.01
CA VAL A 315 -7.30 11.62 -19.87
C VAL A 315 -6.41 10.47 -19.38
N MET A 316 -5.09 10.55 -19.57
CA MET A 316 -4.13 9.69 -18.88
C MET A 316 -3.07 10.55 -18.18
N PRO A 317 -3.08 10.68 -16.84
CA PRO A 317 -1.94 11.23 -16.12
C PRO A 317 -0.83 10.18 -16.03
N LEU A 318 0.21 10.40 -15.22
CA LEU A 318 1.37 9.49 -15.13
C LEU A 318 1.04 8.02 -14.79
N HIS A 319 -0.16 7.74 -14.29
CA HIS A 319 -0.72 6.42 -14.01
C HIS A 319 -2.26 6.55 -13.90
N PRO A 320 -3.05 5.49 -14.10
CA PRO A 320 -4.51 5.58 -14.18
C PRO A 320 -5.22 5.86 -12.83
N HIS A 321 -4.48 6.18 -11.77
CA HIS A 321 -5.00 6.27 -10.39
C HIS A 321 -5.86 5.05 -9.99
N ASN A 322 -5.50 3.88 -10.50
CA ASN A 322 -6.14 2.61 -10.20
C ASN A 322 -5.10 1.51 -10.50
N LEU A 323 -4.59 0.88 -9.45
CA LEU A 323 -3.55 -0.15 -9.52
C LEU A 323 -4.00 -1.32 -10.40
N PHE A 324 -5.28 -1.71 -10.32
CA PHE A 324 -5.79 -2.85 -11.08
C PHE A 324 -5.84 -2.54 -12.57
N LEU A 325 -6.35 -1.37 -12.97
CA LEU A 325 -6.28 -0.94 -14.36
C LEU A 325 -4.83 -0.84 -14.84
N GLN A 326 -3.93 -0.34 -14.00
CA GLN A 326 -2.51 -0.31 -14.34
C GLN A 326 -1.96 -1.72 -14.62
N ILE A 327 -2.32 -2.71 -13.80
CA ILE A 327 -1.89 -4.11 -14.00
C ILE A 327 -2.45 -4.65 -15.32
N TRP A 328 -3.72 -4.40 -15.63
CA TRP A 328 -4.32 -4.83 -16.89
C TRP A 328 -3.66 -4.21 -18.11
N ILE A 329 -3.49 -2.88 -18.12
CA ILE A 329 -2.93 -2.16 -19.28
C ILE A 329 -1.48 -2.58 -19.50
N GLU A 330 -0.67 -2.65 -18.45
CA GLU A 330 0.78 -2.83 -18.62
C GLU A 330 1.19 -4.29 -18.76
N PHE A 331 0.42 -5.24 -18.19
CA PHE A 331 0.83 -6.65 -18.12
C PHE A 331 -0.20 -7.66 -18.66
N GLY A 332 -1.39 -7.21 -19.04
CA GLY A 332 -2.43 -8.07 -19.61
C GLY A 332 -2.86 -9.24 -18.73
N LEU A 333 -3.41 -10.26 -19.36
CA LEU A 333 -3.90 -11.47 -18.69
C LEU A 333 -2.81 -12.19 -17.87
N PRO A 334 -1.57 -12.38 -18.36
CA PRO A 334 -0.53 -13.04 -17.56
C PRO A 334 -0.24 -12.28 -16.26
N GLY A 335 -0.11 -10.95 -16.33
CA GLY A 335 0.12 -10.14 -15.14
C GLY A 335 -1.02 -10.21 -14.13
N VAL A 336 -2.27 -10.11 -14.61
CA VAL A 336 -3.48 -10.22 -13.78
C VAL A 336 -3.56 -11.59 -13.09
N LEU A 337 -3.33 -12.67 -13.83
CA LEU A 337 -3.38 -14.03 -13.29
C LEU A 337 -2.26 -14.30 -12.28
N LEU A 338 -1.03 -13.87 -12.56
CA LEU A 338 0.11 -14.05 -11.65
C LEU A 338 -0.06 -13.23 -10.36
N PHE A 339 -0.44 -11.95 -10.48
CA PHE A 339 -0.70 -11.10 -9.33
C PHE A 339 -1.90 -11.60 -8.51
N GLY A 340 -3.00 -11.96 -9.16
CA GLY A 340 -4.19 -12.52 -8.53
C GLY A 340 -3.91 -13.86 -7.84
N ALA A 341 -3.16 -14.76 -8.47
CA ALA A 341 -2.78 -16.04 -7.88
C ALA A 341 -1.86 -15.87 -6.67
N SER A 342 -0.92 -14.91 -6.72
CA SER A 342 -0.09 -14.53 -5.58
C SER A 342 -0.96 -14.07 -4.41
N PHE A 343 -1.86 -13.12 -4.65
CA PHE A 343 -2.73 -12.56 -3.63
C PHE A 343 -3.68 -13.60 -3.02
N PHE A 344 -4.31 -14.44 -3.87
CA PHE A 344 -5.19 -15.53 -3.43
C PHE A 344 -4.46 -16.54 -2.53
N ASN A 345 -3.28 -17.00 -2.94
CA ASN A 345 -2.48 -17.93 -2.14
C ASN A 345 -1.96 -17.27 -0.86
N GLY A 346 -1.70 -15.96 -0.88
CA GLY A 346 -1.41 -15.17 0.31
C GLY A 346 -2.56 -15.15 1.30
N ALA A 347 -3.80 -14.93 0.84
CA ALA A 347 -4.99 -14.99 1.68
C ALA A 347 -5.19 -16.40 2.29
N LEU A 348 -4.97 -17.46 1.51
CA LEU A 348 -5.01 -18.83 2.01
C LEU A 348 -3.92 -19.09 3.08
N ALA A 349 -2.71 -18.59 2.86
CA ALA A 349 -1.62 -18.70 3.83
C ALA A 349 -2.00 -18.03 5.16
N LEU A 350 -2.51 -16.81 5.10
CA LEU A 350 -2.95 -16.04 6.28
C LEU A 350 -4.15 -16.68 6.99
N ARG A 351 -5.07 -17.29 6.24
CA ARG A 351 -6.18 -18.06 6.82
C ARG A 351 -5.69 -19.23 7.66
N SER A 352 -4.66 -19.95 7.17
CA SER A 352 -4.07 -21.11 7.86
C SER A 352 -3.04 -20.75 8.94
N ALA A 353 -2.58 -19.51 8.98
CA ALA A 353 -1.54 -19.09 9.91
C ALA A 353 -2.07 -19.08 11.36
N PRO A 354 -1.21 -19.40 12.35
CA PRO A 354 -1.56 -19.39 13.78
C PRO A 354 -1.60 -17.95 14.31
N LEU A 355 -2.54 -17.17 13.78
CA LEU A 355 -2.75 -15.76 14.11
C LEU A 355 -3.97 -15.62 15.04
N SER A 356 -3.86 -14.71 16.00
CA SER A 356 -4.95 -14.32 16.88
C SER A 356 -6.07 -13.61 16.11
N THR A 357 -7.25 -13.50 16.73
CA THR A 357 -8.38 -12.76 16.16
C THR A 357 -8.02 -11.30 15.88
N LEU A 358 -7.31 -10.64 16.79
CA LEU A 358 -6.87 -9.25 16.61
C LEU A 358 -5.86 -9.11 15.45
N GLU A 359 -4.92 -10.04 15.32
CA GLU A 359 -3.96 -10.06 14.21
C GLU A 359 -4.67 -10.23 12.86
N LYS A 360 -5.63 -11.16 12.76
CA LYS A 360 -6.46 -11.34 11.55
C LYS A 360 -7.33 -10.13 11.25
N ALA A 361 -7.90 -9.49 12.27
CA ALA A 361 -8.69 -8.27 12.11
C ALA A 361 -7.86 -7.11 11.58
N ALA A 362 -6.64 -6.93 12.10
CA ALA A 362 -5.73 -5.90 11.59
C ALA A 362 -5.32 -6.14 10.14
N ILE A 363 -5.01 -7.40 9.78
CA ILE A 363 -4.71 -7.77 8.39
C ILE A 363 -5.90 -7.44 7.48
N ALA A 364 -7.10 -7.92 7.82
CA ALA A 364 -8.29 -7.71 6.99
C ALA A 364 -8.59 -6.22 6.81
N ALA A 365 -8.50 -5.43 7.89
CA ALA A 365 -8.72 -3.99 7.87
C ALA A 365 -7.67 -3.24 7.03
N SER A 366 -6.38 -3.57 7.18
CA SER A 366 -5.31 -2.99 6.35
C SER A 366 -5.47 -3.35 4.87
N VAL A 367 -5.92 -4.57 4.54
CA VAL A 367 -6.23 -4.95 3.15
C VAL A 367 -7.45 -4.18 2.63
N ALA A 368 -8.45 -3.90 3.45
CA ALA A 368 -9.59 -3.06 3.06
C ALA A 368 -9.17 -1.61 2.77
N CYS A 369 -8.29 -1.02 3.59
CA CYS A 369 -7.66 0.26 3.29
C CYS A 369 -6.88 0.22 1.96
N LEU A 370 -6.11 -0.86 1.74
CA LEU A 370 -5.35 -1.05 0.51
C LEU A 370 -6.27 -1.19 -0.71
N LEU A 371 -7.40 -1.86 -0.58
CA LEU A 371 -8.39 -1.99 -1.66
C LEU A 371 -8.90 -0.63 -2.12
N VAL A 372 -9.25 0.25 -1.18
CA VAL A 372 -9.67 1.62 -1.53
C VAL A 372 -8.54 2.36 -2.24
N SER A 373 -7.31 2.35 -1.67
CA SER A 373 -6.16 3.01 -2.30
C SER A 373 -5.87 2.44 -3.69
N ALA A 374 -5.93 1.12 -3.86
CA ALA A 374 -5.73 0.41 -5.13
C ALA A 374 -6.75 0.82 -6.20
N LEU A 375 -7.99 1.10 -5.82
CA LEU A 375 -9.04 1.49 -6.76
C LEU A 375 -8.96 2.95 -7.21
N VAL A 376 -8.44 3.86 -6.38
CA VAL A 376 -8.66 5.31 -6.58
C VAL A 376 -7.42 6.18 -6.67
N GLU A 377 -6.24 5.67 -6.28
CA GLU A 377 -5.04 6.52 -6.26
C GLU A 377 -3.70 5.79 -6.40
N ALA A 378 -3.63 4.48 -6.18
CA ALA A 378 -2.35 3.78 -6.12
C ALA A 378 -1.71 3.58 -7.49
N SER A 379 -0.39 3.41 -7.47
CA SER A 379 0.44 3.05 -8.61
C SER A 379 1.50 2.05 -8.20
N LEU A 380 1.79 1.09 -9.07
CA LEU A 380 2.84 0.10 -8.86
C LEU A 380 4.25 0.71 -8.90
N TRP A 381 4.43 1.82 -9.62
CA TRP A 381 5.71 2.50 -9.85
C TRP A 381 6.08 3.55 -8.80
N GLN A 382 5.32 3.58 -7.70
CA GLN A 382 5.62 4.43 -6.57
C GLN A 382 6.07 3.53 -5.43
N VAL A 383 7.38 3.32 -5.31
CA VAL A 383 8.00 2.41 -4.32
C VAL A 383 7.46 2.60 -2.91
N TRP A 384 7.21 3.85 -2.49
CA TRP A 384 6.65 4.15 -1.16
C TRP A 384 5.21 3.63 -0.99
N ARG A 385 4.40 3.57 -2.05
CA ARG A 385 3.05 2.97 -2.03
C ARG A 385 3.11 1.45 -1.92
N VAL A 386 4.16 0.81 -2.45
CA VAL A 386 4.42 -0.63 -2.26
C VAL A 386 4.93 -0.90 -0.84
N ALA A 387 5.79 -0.02 -0.31
CA ALA A 387 6.35 -0.15 1.04
C ALA A 387 5.30 0.06 2.17
N ALA A 388 4.34 0.96 1.98
CA ALA A 388 3.33 1.29 3.00
C ALA A 388 2.51 0.07 3.51
N PRO A 389 1.87 -0.75 2.66
CA PRO A 389 1.16 -1.95 3.13
C PRO A 389 2.11 -3.01 3.71
N ILE A 390 3.38 -3.04 3.28
CA ILE A 390 4.38 -3.94 3.86
C ILE A 390 4.72 -3.53 5.29
N PHE A 391 4.80 -2.23 5.59
CA PHE A 391 4.95 -1.74 6.96
C PHE A 391 3.77 -2.12 7.85
N ALA A 392 2.54 -2.21 7.32
CA ALA A 392 1.41 -2.73 8.09
C ALA A 392 1.72 -4.17 8.57
N GLY A 393 2.27 -5.01 7.71
CA GLY A 393 2.77 -6.34 8.05
C GLY A 393 3.89 -6.33 9.11
N VAL A 394 4.83 -5.38 9.04
CA VAL A 394 5.88 -5.19 10.06
C VAL A 394 5.27 -4.87 11.43
N PHE A 395 4.31 -3.94 11.50
CA PHE A 395 3.62 -3.62 12.75
C PHE A 395 2.84 -4.82 13.31
N ILE A 396 2.16 -5.59 12.45
CA ILE A 396 1.41 -6.79 12.86
C ILE A 396 2.36 -7.88 13.38
N ALA A 397 3.52 -8.09 12.74
CA ALA A 397 4.53 -9.02 13.22
C ALA A 397 5.09 -8.59 14.60
N ALA A 398 5.34 -7.29 14.78
CA ALA A 398 5.78 -6.75 16.05
C ALA A 398 4.70 -6.85 17.15
N ALA A 399 3.42 -6.73 16.77
CA ALA A 399 2.28 -6.90 17.68
C ALA A 399 2.15 -8.34 18.17
N ARG A 400 2.31 -9.31 17.26
CA ARG A 400 2.35 -10.73 17.61
C ARG A 400 3.44 -11.03 18.63
N GLN A 401 4.65 -10.51 18.44
CA GLN A 401 5.73 -10.66 19.43
C GLN A 401 5.40 -10.01 20.78
N ALA A 402 4.77 -8.83 20.76
CA ALA A 402 4.32 -8.17 21.99
C ALA A 402 3.30 -9.01 22.77
N ARG A 403 2.38 -9.69 22.07
CA ARG A 403 1.43 -10.64 22.66
C ARG A 403 2.14 -11.85 23.27
N LEU A 404 3.02 -12.51 22.51
CA LEU A 404 3.75 -13.70 22.97
C LEU A 404 4.63 -13.43 24.19
N THR A 405 5.20 -12.22 24.33
CA THR A 405 5.97 -11.83 25.52
C THR A 405 5.12 -11.82 26.80
N LYS A 406 3.79 -11.70 26.68
CA LYS A 406 2.87 -11.65 27.83
C LYS A 406 2.27 -13.02 28.17
N GLU A 407 2.33 -13.97 27.24
CA GLU A 407 1.84 -15.35 27.42
C GLU A 407 2.93 -16.28 27.97
N ALA A 408 4.20 -15.90 27.81
CA ALA A 408 5.36 -16.51 28.47
C ALA A 408 5.56 -15.87 29.85
#